data_AF-A0A496PMI4-F1
#
_entry.id   AF-A0A496PMI4-F1
#
_cell.length_a   1.000
_cell.length_b   1.000
_cell.length_c   1.000
_cell.angle_alpha   90.00
_cell.angle_beta   90.00
_cell.angle_gamma   90.00
#
_symmetry.space_group_name_H-M   'P 1'
#
loop_
_entity.id
_entity.type
_entity.pdbx_description
1 polymer ?
#
loop_
_entity_poly.entity_id
_entity_poly.type
_entity_poly.pdbx_seq_one_letter_code
_entity_poly.pdbx_strand_id
1 'polypeptide(L)'
;MAADYADLDGLKAHWPLLPSDREGEAGQKLHEASVEIRALYPDVDARIAAGTMDADIPRLVVCRMVKRAMTAPATPGGEGGLGSIQQGAGPFSQTLNFSNPDGAVYLSKADRNLLRTARGHKRAWTIIPSGGAV
;
A
#
# COMPACT_ATOMS: atom_id res chain seq x y z
N MET A 1 18.44 -3.81 -14.19
CA MET A 1 17.08 -3.95 -13.64
C MET A 1 17.19 -3.70 -12.14
N ALA A 2 16.41 -2.79 -11.56
CA ALA A 2 16.46 -2.54 -10.11
C ALA A 2 15.84 -3.75 -9.37
N ALA A 3 16.48 -4.19 -8.29
CA ALA A 3 16.00 -5.31 -7.48
C ALA A 3 14.62 -5.01 -6.88
N ASP A 4 13.74 -6.01 -6.77
CA ASP A 4 12.41 -5.83 -6.17
C ASP A 4 12.51 -5.38 -4.71
N TYR A 5 11.51 -4.62 -4.21
CA TYR A 5 11.57 -4.08 -2.85
C TYR A 5 11.32 -5.13 -1.77
N ALA A 6 10.72 -6.25 -2.13
CA ALA A 6 10.41 -7.35 -1.23
C ALA A 6 10.61 -8.67 -1.96
N ASP A 7 11.14 -9.65 -1.24
CA ASP A 7 11.32 -11.02 -1.68
C ASP A 7 10.30 -11.97 -1.01
N LEU A 8 10.28 -13.24 -1.45
CA LEU A 8 9.36 -14.24 -0.93
C LEU A 8 9.55 -14.54 0.57
N ASP A 9 10.77 -14.52 1.09
CA ASP A 9 11.04 -14.73 2.52
C ASP A 9 10.48 -13.56 3.34
N GLY A 10 10.73 -12.33 2.89
CA GLY A 10 10.12 -11.13 3.46
C GLY A 10 8.58 -11.15 3.45
N LEU A 11 7.99 -11.67 2.37
CA LEU A 11 6.54 -11.86 2.28
C LEU A 11 6.03 -12.92 3.27
N LYS A 12 6.72 -14.07 3.40
CA LYS A 12 6.36 -15.13 4.36
C LYS A 12 6.46 -14.66 5.81
N ALA A 13 7.49 -13.88 6.14
CA ALA A 13 7.61 -13.25 7.44
C ALA A 13 6.45 -12.28 7.73
N HIS A 14 5.99 -11.54 6.72
CA HIS A 14 4.85 -10.62 6.84
C HIS A 14 3.49 -11.31 6.83
N TRP A 15 3.37 -12.44 6.12
CA TRP A 15 2.14 -13.20 5.94
C TRP A 15 2.41 -14.71 6.04
N PRO A 16 2.49 -15.26 7.26
CA PRO A 16 2.79 -16.68 7.49
C PRO A 16 1.72 -17.65 6.95
N LEU A 17 0.54 -17.15 6.59
CA LEU A 17 -0.57 -17.93 6.04
C LEU A 17 -0.56 -17.99 4.49
N LEU A 18 0.54 -17.56 3.85
CA LEU A 18 0.71 -17.68 2.40
C LEU A 18 0.62 -19.16 1.99
N PRO A 19 -0.29 -19.53 1.07
CA PRO A 19 -0.39 -20.90 0.57
C PRO A 19 0.88 -21.28 -0.21
N SER A 20 1.52 -22.39 0.15
CA SER A 20 2.76 -22.85 -0.50
C SER A 20 2.60 -23.13 -2.01
N ASP A 21 1.39 -23.53 -2.43
CA ASP A 21 1.02 -23.75 -3.83
C ASP A 21 1.05 -22.46 -4.68
N ARG A 22 0.90 -21.29 -4.05
CA ARG A 22 0.82 -19.99 -4.75
C ARG A 22 2.07 -19.13 -4.63
N GLU A 23 3.19 -19.72 -4.24
CA GLU A 23 4.47 -19.02 -4.10
C GLU A 23 4.99 -18.45 -5.43
N GLY A 24 4.79 -19.17 -6.55
CA GLY A 24 5.15 -18.68 -7.88
C GLY A 24 4.35 -17.44 -8.29
N GLU A 25 3.05 -17.46 -8.05
CA GLU A 25 2.18 -16.29 -8.28
C GLU A 25 2.56 -15.12 -7.36
N ALA A 26 2.86 -15.40 -6.08
CA ALA A 26 3.30 -14.39 -5.13
C ALA A 26 4.59 -13.71 -5.60
N GLY A 27 5.57 -14.46 -6.10
CA GLY A 27 6.80 -13.94 -6.67
C GLY A 27 6.56 -12.98 -7.84
N GLN A 28 5.69 -13.37 -8.78
CA GLN A 28 5.31 -12.52 -9.91
C GLN A 28 4.63 -11.23 -9.44
N LYS A 29 3.70 -11.31 -8.48
CA LYS A 29 2.99 -10.14 -7.94
C LYS A 29 3.91 -9.21 -7.16
N LEU A 30 4.94 -9.72 -6.49
CA LEU A 30 5.97 -8.92 -5.82
C LEU A 30 6.75 -8.06 -6.84
N HIS A 31 7.07 -8.64 -8.00
CA HIS A 31 7.71 -7.93 -9.09
C HIS A 31 6.80 -6.83 -9.67
N GLU A 32 5.56 -7.17 -10.00
CA GLU A 32 4.56 -6.24 -10.54
C GLU A 32 4.31 -5.07 -9.58
N ALA A 33 4.14 -5.34 -8.29
CA ALA A 33 3.95 -4.30 -7.28
C ALA A 33 5.17 -3.37 -7.17
N SER A 34 6.40 -3.92 -7.29
CA SER A 34 7.62 -3.11 -7.27
C SER A 34 7.72 -2.20 -8.49
N VAL A 35 7.33 -2.70 -9.68
CA VAL A 35 7.23 -1.89 -10.90
C VAL A 35 6.17 -0.79 -10.76
N GLU A 36 5.00 -1.11 -10.21
CA GLU A 36 3.91 -0.15 -10.01
C GLU A 36 4.31 0.99 -9.06
N ILE A 37 4.98 0.66 -7.93
CA ILE A 37 5.48 1.67 -7.00
C ILE A 37 6.48 2.60 -7.68
N ARG A 38 7.41 2.07 -8.49
CA ARG A 38 8.37 2.90 -9.25
C ARG A 38 7.69 3.79 -10.28
N ALA A 39 6.66 3.29 -10.94
CA ALA A 39 5.90 4.06 -11.92
C ALA A 39 5.16 5.24 -11.26
N LEU A 40 4.57 5.01 -10.08
CA LEU A 40 3.80 6.03 -9.36
C LEU A 40 4.68 6.98 -8.52
N TYR A 41 5.83 6.48 -8.05
CA TYR A 41 6.77 7.21 -7.21
C TYR A 41 8.22 6.99 -7.69
N PRO A 42 8.62 7.63 -8.81
CA PRO A 42 9.95 7.43 -9.40
C PRO A 42 11.10 7.93 -8.51
N ASP A 43 10.80 8.73 -7.48
CA ASP A 43 11.77 9.24 -6.50
C ASP A 43 12.03 8.28 -5.32
N VAL A 44 11.37 7.12 -5.23
CA VAL A 44 11.56 6.17 -4.11
C VAL A 44 13.00 5.66 -4.05
N ASP A 45 13.53 5.15 -5.16
CA ASP A 45 14.90 4.58 -5.20
C ASP A 45 15.95 5.65 -4.83
N ALA A 46 15.78 6.87 -5.34
CA ALA A 46 16.65 7.99 -5.03
C ALA A 46 16.58 8.37 -3.54
N ARG A 47 15.39 8.35 -2.92
CA ARG A 47 15.21 8.68 -1.49
C ARG A 47 15.81 7.64 -0.57
N ILE A 48 15.74 6.36 -0.94
CA ILE A 48 16.40 5.26 -0.22
C ILE A 48 17.91 5.44 -0.31
N ALA A 49 18.45 5.65 -1.52
CA ALA A 49 19.87 5.86 -1.73
C ALA A 49 20.41 7.09 -0.97
N ALA A 50 19.60 8.14 -0.86
CA ALA A 50 19.92 9.35 -0.10
C ALA A 50 19.73 9.19 1.43
N GLY A 51 19.25 8.05 1.93
CA GLY A 51 18.96 7.82 3.35
C GLY A 51 17.80 8.66 3.91
N THR A 52 17.03 9.31 3.05
CA THR A 52 15.87 10.15 3.43
C THR A 52 14.58 9.34 3.61
N MET A 53 14.60 8.08 3.18
CA MET A 53 13.53 7.11 3.30
C MET A 53 14.15 5.77 3.70
N ASP A 54 13.51 5.10 4.66
CA ASP A 54 13.86 3.74 5.03
C ASP A 54 13.37 2.74 3.95
N ALA A 55 14.24 1.82 3.54
CA ALA A 55 13.93 0.77 2.56
C ALA A 55 12.84 -0.20 3.06
N ASP A 56 12.64 -0.30 4.39
CA ASP A 56 11.57 -1.10 4.96
C ASP A 56 10.17 -0.56 4.62
N ILE A 57 10.04 0.73 4.31
CA ILE A 57 8.76 1.36 3.96
C ILE A 57 8.20 0.80 2.63
N PRO A 58 8.91 0.89 1.49
CA PRO A 58 8.43 0.30 0.24
C PRO A 58 8.32 -1.23 0.34
N ARG A 59 9.21 -1.91 1.07
CA ARG A 59 9.12 -3.35 1.34
C ARG A 59 7.77 -3.73 1.98
N LEU A 60 7.40 -3.04 3.06
CA LEU A 60 6.13 -3.25 3.76
C LEU A 60 4.92 -2.99 2.84
N VAL A 61 4.98 -1.95 2.02
CA VAL A 61 3.90 -1.60 1.09
C VAL A 61 3.72 -2.69 0.04
N VAL A 62 4.81 -3.18 -0.57
CA VAL A 62 4.75 -4.28 -1.54
C VAL A 62 4.14 -5.54 -0.91
N CYS A 63 4.58 -5.96 0.27
CA CYS A 63 4.01 -7.12 0.95
C CYS A 63 2.50 -6.97 1.22
N ARG A 64 2.05 -5.77 1.58
CA ARG A 64 0.62 -5.48 1.77
C ARG A 64 -0.16 -5.50 0.46
N MET A 65 0.40 -4.99 -0.63
CA MET A 65 -0.23 -5.02 -1.95
C MET A 65 -0.44 -6.45 -2.42
N VAL A 66 0.61 -7.29 -2.35
CA VAL A 66 0.54 -8.69 -2.76
C VAL A 66 -0.43 -9.48 -1.89
N LYS A 67 -0.37 -9.32 -0.57
CA LYS A 67 -1.33 -9.97 0.34
C LYS A 67 -2.77 -9.61 -0.03
N ARG A 68 -3.08 -8.34 -0.30
CA ARG A 68 -4.44 -7.92 -0.70
C ARG A 68 -4.83 -8.48 -2.06
N ALA A 69 -3.92 -8.48 -3.03
CA ALA A 69 -4.17 -9.05 -4.35
C ALA A 69 -4.49 -10.55 -4.27
N MET A 70 -3.77 -11.30 -3.43
CA MET A 70 -3.96 -12.74 -3.26
C MET A 70 -5.14 -13.11 -2.35
N THR A 71 -5.55 -12.22 -1.43
CA THR A 71 -6.71 -12.44 -0.55
C THR A 71 -8.02 -11.92 -1.17
N ALA A 72 -7.95 -11.24 -2.31
CA ALA A 72 -9.15 -10.79 -3.01
C ALA A 72 -10.02 -12.02 -3.34
N PRO A 73 -11.31 -12.04 -2.93
CA PRO A 73 -12.18 -13.15 -3.24
C PRO A 73 -12.29 -13.24 -4.76
N ALA A 74 -11.80 -14.34 -5.33
CA ALA A 74 -12.12 -14.71 -6.69
C ALA A 74 -13.61 -15.07 -6.71
N THR A 75 -14.49 -14.09 -6.94
CA THR A 75 -15.91 -14.36 -7.12
C THR A 75 -16.06 -15.25 -8.36
N PRO A 76 -16.46 -16.53 -8.22
CA PRO A 76 -16.67 -17.39 -9.37
C PRO A 76 -17.95 -16.91 -10.05
N GLY A 77 -17.84 -16.28 -11.22
CA GLY A 77 -18.98 -16.05 -12.11
C GLY A 77 -19.64 -14.67 -12.07
N GLY A 78 -18.87 -13.58 -12.15
CA GLY A 78 -19.47 -12.27 -12.42
C GLY A 78 -18.45 -11.27 -12.94
N GLU A 79 -18.58 -10.91 -14.22
CA GLU A 79 -18.03 -9.67 -14.76
C GLU A 79 -18.38 -8.52 -13.82
N GLY A 80 -17.37 -7.90 -13.20
CA GLY A 80 -17.47 -6.64 -12.46
C GLY A 80 -18.59 -6.51 -11.42
N GLY A 81 -18.26 -6.52 -10.12
CA GLY A 81 -19.06 -5.75 -9.18
C GLY A 81 -19.07 -6.17 -7.72
N LEU A 82 -18.73 -5.18 -6.90
CA LEU A 82 -19.48 -4.77 -5.70
C LEU A 82 -19.49 -5.73 -4.50
N GLY A 83 -18.63 -5.42 -3.53
CA GLY A 83 -18.78 -5.81 -2.12
C GLY A 83 -18.95 -4.57 -1.25
N SER A 84 -20.12 -3.92 -1.29
CA SER A 84 -20.45 -2.85 -0.33
C SER A 84 -20.81 -3.48 1.01
N ILE A 85 -19.89 -3.44 1.97
CA ILE A 85 -20.19 -3.74 3.37
C ILE A 85 -20.68 -2.45 4.03
N GLN A 86 -22.00 -2.26 4.03
CA GLN A 86 -22.67 -1.21 4.79
C GLN A 86 -22.86 -1.72 6.22
N GLN A 87 -22.06 -1.22 7.16
CA GLN A 87 -22.29 -1.41 8.59
C GLN A 87 -22.67 -0.05 9.17
N GLY A 88 -23.98 0.22 9.19
CA GLY A 88 -24.53 1.44 9.75
C GLY A 88 -24.72 1.31 11.25
N ALA A 89 -23.92 2.04 12.03
CA ALA A 89 -24.21 2.35 13.43
C ALA A 89 -24.23 3.87 13.60
N GLY A 90 -25.41 4.48 13.47
CA GLY A 90 -25.63 5.92 13.69
C GLY A 90 -25.23 6.85 12.52
N PRO A 91 -25.23 8.20 12.72
CA PRO A 91 -25.19 9.22 11.65
C PRO A 91 -23.87 9.29 10.86
N PHE A 92 -22.93 8.39 11.09
CA PHE A 92 -21.68 8.28 10.35
C PHE A 92 -21.68 7.00 9.49
N SER A 93 -22.18 7.10 8.26
CA SER A 93 -21.98 6.05 7.25
C SER A 93 -20.62 6.21 6.59
N GLN A 94 -19.74 5.21 6.75
CA GLN A 94 -18.52 5.07 5.95
C GLN A 94 -18.73 3.95 4.93
N THR A 95 -18.72 4.30 3.64
CA THR A 95 -18.75 3.32 2.54
C THR A 95 -17.31 3.03 2.11
N LEU A 96 -16.87 1.79 2.29
CA LEU A 96 -15.57 1.31 1.82
C LEU A 96 -15.82 0.33 0.65
N ASN A 97 -15.66 0.81 -0.58
CA ASN A 97 -15.79 -0.01 -1.79
C ASN A 97 -14.43 -0.62 -2.15
N PHE A 98 -14.24 -1.92 -1.89
CA PHE A 98 -13.04 -2.65 -2.30
C PHE A 98 -13.41 -3.66 -3.39
N SER A 99 -13.34 -3.24 -4.66
CA SER A 99 -13.50 -4.14 -5.81
C SER A 99 -12.12 -4.44 -6.40
N ASN A 100 -11.56 -5.62 -6.14
CA ASN A 100 -10.39 -6.13 -6.86
C ASN A 100 -10.69 -7.49 -7.52
N PRO A 101 -11.65 -7.55 -8.46
CA PRO A 101 -12.08 -8.81 -9.08
C PRO A 101 -10.96 -9.48 -9.91
N ASP A 102 -10.04 -8.70 -10.49
CA ASP A 102 -8.92 -9.20 -11.29
C ASP A 102 -7.74 -9.73 -10.46
N GLY A 103 -7.76 -9.59 -9.13
CA GLY A 103 -6.60 -9.92 -8.30
C GLY A 103 -5.37 -9.05 -8.65
N ALA A 104 -5.59 -7.86 -9.19
CA ALA A 104 -4.55 -6.91 -9.52
C ALA A 104 -3.89 -6.37 -8.23
N VAL A 105 -2.62 -6.00 -8.32
CA VAL A 105 -1.95 -5.25 -7.26
C VAL A 105 -2.44 -3.79 -7.29
N TYR A 106 -2.69 -3.21 -6.12
CA TYR A 106 -3.10 -1.81 -6.02
C TYR A 106 -2.67 -1.19 -4.69
N LEU A 107 -2.37 0.11 -4.73
CA LEU A 107 -2.02 0.90 -3.55
C LEU A 107 -3.25 1.37 -2.79
N SER A 108 -3.32 1.04 -1.49
CA SER A 108 -4.35 1.64 -0.63
C SER A 108 -4.04 3.10 -0.31
N LYS A 109 -5.07 3.86 0.11
CA LYS A 109 -4.89 5.24 0.58
C LYS A 109 -3.87 5.34 1.72
N ALA A 110 -3.83 4.36 2.63
CA ALA A 110 -2.88 4.34 3.74
C ALA A 110 -1.44 4.15 3.26
N ASP A 111 -1.22 3.26 2.28
CA ASP A 111 0.12 2.99 1.74
C ASP A 111 0.64 4.17 0.90
N ARG A 112 -0.24 4.79 0.10
CA ARG A 112 0.08 6.05 -0.58
C ARG A 112 0.46 7.14 0.41
N ASN A 113 -0.23 7.22 1.55
CA ASN A 113 0.12 8.18 2.58
C ASN A 113 1.48 7.86 3.20
N LEU A 114 1.77 6.58 3.48
CA LEU A 114 3.04 6.14 4.06
C LEU A 114 4.24 6.48 3.14
N LEU A 115 4.14 6.19 1.84
CA LEU A 115 5.15 6.55 0.83
C LEU A 115 5.33 8.08 0.68
N ARG A 116 4.27 8.84 0.96
CA ARG A 116 4.25 10.30 0.90
C ARG A 116 4.73 10.96 2.20
N THR A 117 4.46 10.40 3.38
CA THR A 117 4.91 10.95 4.67
C THR A 117 6.39 10.71 4.90
N ALA A 118 6.96 9.66 4.29
CA ALA A 118 8.40 9.48 4.15
C ALA A 118 9.08 10.51 3.22
N ARG A 119 8.39 11.61 2.86
CA ARG A 119 8.91 12.71 2.04
C ARG A 119 9.43 13.89 2.88
N GLY A 120 9.80 13.62 4.13
CA GLY A 120 10.23 14.63 5.10
C GLY A 120 9.05 15.24 5.86
N HIS A 121 9.20 15.33 7.18
CA HIS A 121 8.24 15.98 8.07
C HIS A 121 7.89 17.37 7.56
N LYS A 122 6.62 17.61 7.21
CA LYS A 122 6.12 18.98 7.09
C LYS A 122 6.21 19.61 8.48
N ARG A 123 7.18 20.49 8.67
CA ARG A 123 7.28 21.33 9.86
C ARG A 123 6.00 22.16 9.94
N ALA A 124 5.11 21.81 10.87
CA ALA A 124 3.95 22.62 11.19
C ALA A 124 4.48 23.96 11.72
N TRP A 125 4.17 25.04 11.01
CA TRP A 125 4.41 26.39 11.51
C TRP A 125 3.22 26.75 12.40
N THR A 126 3.48 26.99 13.68
CA THR A 126 2.51 27.61 14.58
C THR A 126 2.70 29.12 14.46
N ILE A 127 1.74 29.82 13.84
CA ILE A 127 1.64 31.28 14.02
C ILE A 127 1.07 31.48 15.42
N ILE A 128 1.86 32.07 16.31
CA ILE A 128 1.38 32.60 17.58
C ILE A 128 0.96 34.04 17.27
N PRO A 129 -0.34 34.38 17.20
CA PRO A 129 -0.75 35.77 17.16
C PRO A 129 -0.41 36.38 18.52
N SER A 130 0.68 37.15 18.58
CA SER A 130 0.93 38.07 19.68
C SER A 130 -0.15 39.14 19.65
N GLY A 131 -1.21 38.95 20.43
CA GLY A 131 -2.24 39.95 20.67
C GLY A 131 -1.60 41.17 21.34
N GLY A 132 -1.43 42.23 20.56
CA GLY A 132 -1.01 43.54 21.07
C GLY A 132 -2.05 44.09 22.02
N ALA A 133 -1.63 44.41 23.24
CA ALA A 133 -2.38 45.25 24.14
C ALA A 133 -2.29 46.71 23.64
N VAL A 134 -3.45 47.36 23.48
CA VAL A 134 -3.61 48.83 23.50
C VAL A 134 -4.74 49.18 24.44
#